data_AF-A0A7C1PM90-F1
#
_entry.id   AF-A0A7C1PM90-F1
#
_cell.length_a   1.000
_cell.length_b   1.000
_cell.length_c   1.000
_cell.angle_alpha   90.00
_cell.angle_beta   90.00
_cell.angle_gamma   90.00
#
_symmetry.space_group_name_H-M   'P 1'
#
loop_
_entity.id
_entity.type
_entity.pdbx_description
1 polymer ?
#
loop_
_entity_poly.entity_id
_entity_poly.type
_entity_poly.pdbx_seq_one_letter_code
_entity_poly.pdbx_strand_id
1 'polypeptide(L)' 'ECPNCGSHNVEHMTRVTGFFSKVGSWNKGKLAELRDRYRSHGNFNWVEV' A
#
# COMPACT_ATOMS: atom_id res chain seq x y z
N GLU A 1 7.22 8.47 8.17
CA GLU A 1 8.63 8.73 8.48
C GLU A 1 9.44 7.47 8.24
N CYS A 2 10.66 7.59 7.72
CA CYS A 2 11.56 6.44 7.52
C CYS A 2 12.11 5.96 8.87
N PRO A 3 11.87 4.70 9.30
CA PRO A 3 12.28 4.22 10.62
C PRO A 3 13.80 4.09 10.78
N ASN A 4 14.57 4.11 9.68
CA ASN A 4 16.03 3.98 9.72
C ASN A 4 16.76 5.33 9.87
N CYS A 5 16.23 6.41 9.28
CA CYS A 5 16.94 7.69 9.20
C CYS A 5 16.09 8.93 9.54
N GLY A 6 14.82 8.76 9.91
CA GLY A 6 13.92 9.87 10.25
C GLY A 6 13.47 10.73 9.06
N SER A 7 13.88 10.41 7.83
CA SER A 7 13.47 11.18 6.66
C SER A 7 11.96 11.13 6.43
N HIS A 8 11.36 12.29 6.15
CA HIS A 8 9.96 12.41 5.75
C HIS A 8 9.74 12.22 4.25
N ASN A 9 10.81 12.14 3.45
CA ASN A 9 10.74 11.88 2.02
C ASN A 9 10.45 10.39 1.74
N VAL A 10 9.25 9.95 2.10
CA VAL A 10 8.74 8.60 1.90
C VAL A 10 7.49 8.64 1.03
N GLU A 11 7.29 7.61 0.20
CA GLU A 11 6.12 7.50 -0.66
C GLU A 11 5.25 6.29 -0.28
N HIS A 12 3.93 6.46 -0.41
CA HIS A 12 2.99 5.36 -0.30
C HIS A 12 2.91 4.57 -1.60
N MET A 13 3.04 3.25 -1.51
CA MET A 13 2.91 2.34 -2.64
C MET A 13 1.91 1.24 -2.35
N THR A 14 1.21 0.77 -3.37
CA THR A 14 0.28 -0.35 -3.26
C THR A 14 0.27 -1.16 -4.56
N ARG A 15 -0.25 -2.39 -4.51
CA ARG A 15 -0.34 -3.26 -5.67
C ARG A 15 -1.59 -2.97 -6.51
N VAL A 16 -1.41 -3.01 -7.83
CA VAL A 16 -2.46 -2.98 -8.85
C VAL A 16 -2.09 -4.03 -9.88
N THR A 17 -3.01 -4.95 -10.19
CA THR A 17 -2.80 -6.04 -11.17
C THR A 17 -1.47 -6.79 -10.98
N GLY A 18 -1.04 -7.02 -9.73
CA GLY A 18 0.21 -7.72 -9.38
C GLY A 18 1.46 -6.84 -9.24
N PHE A 19 1.47 -5.63 -9.80
CA PHE A 19 2.62 -4.71 -9.78
C PHE A 19 2.47 -3.62 -8.73
N PHE A 20 3.60 -3.12 -8.21
CA PHE A 20 3.60 -1.98 -7.31
C PHE A 20 3.48 -0.67 -8.08
N SER A 21 2.70 0.26 -7.51
CA SER A 21 2.53 1.61 -8.04
C SER A 21 2.53 2.63 -6.91
N LYS A 22 3.08 3.81 -7.19
CA LYS A 22 3.08 4.97 -6.30
C LYS A 22 1.67 5.54 -6.21
N VAL A 23 1.10 5.57 -5.00
CA VAL A 23 -0.27 6.07 -4.76
C VAL A 23 -0.37 7.57 -5.07
N GLY A 24 0.71 8.33 -4.86
CA GLY A 24 0.73 9.77 -5.15
C GLY A 24 0.50 10.14 -6.62
N SER A 25 0.76 9.21 -7.56
CA SER A 25 0.56 9.41 -9.00
C SER A 25 -0.83 9.01 -9.49
N TRP A 26 -1.76 8.65 -8.58
CA TRP A 26 -3.08 8.15 -8.94
C TRP A 26 -4.11 9.26 -9.14
N ASN A 27 -5.02 9.06 -10.08
CA ASN A 27 -6.17 9.95 -10.26
C ASN A 27 -7.22 9.72 -9.17
N LYS A 28 -8.23 10.61 -9.13
CA LYS A 28 -9.32 10.54 -8.12
C LYS A 28 -10.07 9.20 -8.12
N GLY A 29 -10.25 8.58 -9.29
CA GLY A 29 -10.95 7.29 -9.44
C GLY A 29 -10.20 6.15 -8.75
N LYS A 30 -8.91 5.98 -9.04
CA LYS A 30 -8.06 4.96 -8.40
C LYS A 30 -7.95 5.16 -6.88
N LEU A 31 -7.96 6.41 -6.41
CA LEU A 31 -8.00 6.70 -4.98
C LEU A 31 -9.34 6.28 -4.34
N ALA A 32 -10.47 6.42 -5.05
CA ALA A 32 -11.76 5.90 -4.59
C ALA A 32 -11.75 4.37 -4.56
N GLU A 33 -11.30 3.72 -5.64
CA GLU A 33 -11.13 2.27 -5.69
C GLU A 33 -10.27 1.74 -4.53
N LEU A 34 -9.17 2.44 -4.19
CA LEU A 34 -8.31 2.08 -3.06
C LEU A 34 -9.03 2.17 -1.71
N ARG A 35 -9.89 3.17 -1.52
CA ARG A 35 -10.65 3.37 -0.28
C ARG A 35 -11.69 2.28 -0.08
N ASP A 36 -12.30 1.84 -1.19
CA ASP A 36 -13.37 0.83 -1.20
C ASP A 36 -12.84 -0.60 -1.09
N ARG A 37 -11.52 -0.80 -1.15
CA ARG A 37 -10.92 -2.13 -0.96
C ARG A 37 -11.25 -2.69 0.42
N TYR A 38 -11.69 -3.94 0.43
CA TYR A 38 -11.80 -4.72 1.66
C TYR A 38 -10.43 -4.86 2.32
N ARG A 39 -10.33 -4.41 3.58
CA ARG A 39 -9.13 -4.55 4.41
C ARG A 39 -9.31 -5.76 5.31
N SER A 40 -8.74 -6.89 4.92
CA SER A 40 -8.64 -8.04 5.82
C SER A 40 -7.72 -7.65 6.98
N HIS A 41 -8.27 -7.43 8.16
CA HIS A 41 -7.49 -7.34 9.39
C HIS A 41 -6.83 -8.70 9.59
N GLY A 42 -5.49 -8.73 9.57
CA GLY A 42 -4.76 -9.94 9.21
C GLY A 42 -4.89 -11.09 10.19
N ASN A 43 -5.46 -12.20 9.71
CA ASN A 43 -4.98 -13.53 10.09
C ASN A 43 -3.80 -13.86 9.16
N PHE A 44 -2.63 -13.33 9.50
CA PHE A 44 -1.38 -13.73 8.88
C PHE A 44 -0.98 -15.10 9.45
N ASN A 45 -1.61 -16.17 8.97
CA ASN A 45 -1.11 -17.52 9.22
C ASN A 45 0.18 -17.68 8.41
N TRP A 46 1.31 -17.54 9.10
CA TRP A 46 2.60 -17.98 8.62
C TRP A 46 2.52 -19.50 8.46
N VAL A 47 2.26 -19.97 7.24
CA VAL A 47 2.57 -21.37 6.92
C VAL A 47 4.07 -21.38 6.67
N GLU A 48 4.81 -21.86 7.66
CA GLU A 48 6.21 -22.23 7.50
C GLU A 48 6.30 -23.28 6.38
N VAL A 49 7.09 -22.98 5.36
CA VAL A 49 7.59 -23.93 4.36
C VAL A 49 9.05 -24.19 4.60
#